data_AF-A0A813W6W9-F1
#
_entry.id   AF-A0A813W6W9-F1
#
_cell.length_a   1.000
_cell.length_b   1.000
_cell.length_c   1.000
_cell.angle_alpha   90.00
_cell.angle_beta   90.00
_cell.angle_gamma   90.00
#
_symmetry.space_group_name_H-M   'P 1'
#
loop_
_entity.id
_entity.type
_entity.pdbx_description
1 polymer ?
#
loop_
_entity_poly.entity_id
_entity_poly.type
_entity_poly.pdbx_seq_one_letter_code
_entity_poly.pdbx_strand_id
1 'polypeptide(L)'
;MAAGTTKDFDDKLCCSCAPKKTVAITSCHGCYHHFCNKHFNEHRNQLSKNLNIILEACQERLVELEKMLENPNDPARVRFLDGVDESPASIMKKLEQLEQRLSIKEEQSLEKDLILEQVHRLIERLSTKADAGKDDTLALAKKVNDLQSKIKDITRKMMATLSELTIHQSDALKLQQEKNVKDVELQQFYARMEQGEPPSEELEQEWQRTNEIEYRRKMERRIREDQERETEHHLLPGGVMTHAQPRPQAYAPSDDAEIQISKPYGSRAPFKPSEPGANMRHIRKPNPKPIEI
;
A
#
# COMPACT_ATOMS: atom_id res chain seq x y z
N MET A 1 -90.33 -52.25 -63.39
CA MET A 1 -91.03 -53.50 -63.03
C MET A 1 -92.00 -53.13 -61.91
N ALA A 2 -93.25 -52.79 -62.22
CA ALA A 2 -94.34 -53.63 -62.70
C ALA A 2 -95.22 -54.08 -61.52
N ALA A 3 -96.54 -54.05 -61.77
CA ALA A 3 -97.66 -54.38 -60.89
C ALA A 3 -97.96 -53.32 -59.81
N GLY A 4 -99.02 -52.51 -59.87
CA GLY A 4 -100.30 -52.74 -60.53
C GLY A 4 -101.18 -53.65 -59.68
N THR A 5 -101.73 -53.12 -58.58
CA THR A 5 -102.94 -53.63 -57.94
C THR A 5 -103.77 -52.46 -57.44
N THR A 6 -104.83 -52.20 -58.21
CA THR A 6 -106.18 -51.83 -57.77
C THR A 6 -106.33 -50.76 -56.68
N LYS A 7 -106.89 -49.63 -57.12
CA LYS A 7 -107.72 -48.72 -56.33
C LYS A 7 -108.56 -49.49 -55.31
N ASP A 8 -108.21 -49.36 -54.03
CA ASP A 8 -109.19 -49.38 -52.97
C ASP A 8 -109.29 -47.95 -52.47
N PHE A 9 -110.32 -47.25 -52.95
CA PHE A 9 -110.91 -46.14 -52.23
C PHE A 9 -111.45 -46.72 -50.92
N ASP A 10 -110.55 -47.02 -49.98
CA ASP A 10 -110.94 -47.35 -48.62
C ASP A 10 -111.59 -46.08 -48.08
N ASP A 11 -112.91 -46.12 -48.03
CA ASP A 11 -113.78 -45.13 -47.42
C ASP A 11 -113.18 -44.86 -46.02
N LYS A 12 -112.30 -43.86 -45.89
CA LYS A 12 -111.82 -43.38 -44.60
C LYS A 12 -113.09 -42.91 -43.92
N LEU A 13 -113.57 -43.70 -42.99
CA LEU A 13 -114.84 -43.47 -42.32
C LEU A 13 -114.54 -42.93 -40.93
N CYS A 14 -115.38 -42.01 -40.47
CA CYS A 14 -115.32 -41.62 -39.08
C CYS A 14 -115.68 -42.84 -38.23
N CYS A 15 -114.82 -43.23 -37.28
CA CYS A 15 -115.04 -44.37 -36.38
C CYS A 15 -116.37 -44.31 -35.60
N SER A 16 -117.03 -43.15 -35.54
CA SER A 16 -118.26 -42.92 -34.77
C SER A 16 -119.46 -42.53 -35.65
N CYS A 17 -119.35 -42.53 -36.99
CA CYS A 17 -120.47 -42.31 -37.91
C CYS A 17 -120.69 -43.50 -38.85
N ALA A 18 -121.96 -43.77 -39.19
CA ALA A 18 -122.33 -44.58 -40.36
C ALA A 18 -121.92 -43.89 -41.68
N PRO A 19 -121.66 -44.62 -42.78
CA PRO A 19 -120.95 -44.11 -43.95
C PRO A 19 -121.70 -43.01 -44.70
N LYS A 20 -121.35 -41.75 -44.41
CA LYS A 20 -121.72 -40.59 -45.23
C LYS A 20 -120.48 -40.16 -46.03
N LYS A 21 -120.48 -40.48 -47.33
CA LYS A 21 -119.33 -40.41 -48.26
C LYS A 21 -118.79 -39.01 -48.61
N THR A 22 -119.13 -37.95 -47.87
CA THR A 22 -118.78 -36.57 -48.27
C THR A 22 -118.49 -35.64 -47.09
N VAL A 23 -117.71 -36.09 -46.10
CA VAL A 23 -117.23 -35.21 -45.00
C VAL A 23 -115.70 -35.27 -44.90
N ALA A 24 -115.04 -34.11 -44.78
CA ALA A 24 -113.60 -34.05 -44.54
C ALA A 24 -113.26 -34.72 -43.21
N ILE A 25 -112.32 -35.66 -43.24
CA ILE A 25 -111.94 -36.50 -42.11
C ILE A 25 -110.51 -36.20 -41.71
N THR A 26 -110.32 -35.94 -40.41
CA THR A 26 -109.04 -35.66 -39.77
C THR A 26 -108.64 -36.85 -38.90
N SER A 27 -107.36 -37.21 -38.93
CA SER A 27 -106.82 -38.29 -38.09
C SER A 27 -106.20 -37.72 -36.82
N CYS A 28 -106.42 -38.39 -35.69
CA CYS A 28 -105.73 -38.07 -34.45
C CYS A 28 -104.38 -38.81 -34.44
N HIS A 29 -103.26 -38.10 -34.30
CA HIS A 29 -101.93 -38.74 -34.20
C HIS A 29 -101.70 -39.48 -32.89
N GLY A 30 -102.47 -39.21 -31.83
CA GLY A 30 -102.33 -39.89 -30.55
C GLY A 30 -102.96 -41.28 -30.51
N CYS A 31 -104.13 -41.46 -31.13
CA CYS A 31 -104.85 -42.74 -31.14
C CYS A 31 -104.97 -43.37 -32.54
N TYR A 32 -104.37 -42.73 -33.56
CA TYR A 32 -104.38 -43.14 -34.97
C TYR A 32 -105.78 -43.32 -35.62
N HIS A 33 -106.86 -43.04 -34.90
CA HIS A 33 -108.24 -43.10 -35.40
C HIS A 33 -108.60 -41.86 -36.24
N HIS A 34 -109.53 -42.06 -37.17
CA HIS A 34 -109.98 -41.06 -38.14
C HIS A 34 -111.40 -40.60 -37.80
N PHE A 35 -111.64 -39.29 -37.75
CA PHE A 35 -112.92 -38.71 -37.32
C PHE A 35 -113.38 -37.59 -38.27
N CYS A 36 -114.70 -37.40 -38.38
CA CYS A 36 -115.23 -36.18 -38.98
C CYS A 36 -114.99 -34.99 -38.04
N ASN A 37 -114.96 -33.75 -38.53
CA ASN A 37 -114.64 -32.58 -37.70
C ASN A 37 -115.46 -32.46 -36.39
N LYS A 38 -116.75 -32.86 -36.40
CA LYS A 38 -117.59 -32.88 -35.20
C LYS A 38 -117.08 -33.90 -34.18
N HIS A 39 -116.90 -35.15 -34.59
CA HIS A 39 -116.45 -36.23 -33.70
C HIS A 39 -114.96 -36.12 -33.35
N PHE A 40 -114.15 -35.47 -34.19
CA PHE A 40 -112.77 -35.15 -33.85
C PHE A 40 -112.73 -34.17 -32.66
N ASN A 41 -113.61 -33.15 -32.66
CA ASN A 41 -113.75 -32.25 -31.53
C ASN A 41 -114.30 -32.94 -30.28
N GLU A 42 -115.26 -33.86 -30.42
CA GLU A 42 -115.75 -34.67 -29.29
C GLU A 42 -114.67 -35.61 -28.73
N HIS A 43 -113.92 -36.32 -29.58
CA HIS A 43 -112.79 -37.16 -29.19
C HIS A 43 -111.67 -36.34 -28.53
N ARG A 44 -111.33 -35.17 -29.08
CA ARG A 44 -110.37 -34.25 -28.47
C ARG A 44 -110.82 -33.79 -27.09
N ASN A 45 -112.11 -33.48 -26.93
CA ASN A 45 -112.68 -33.07 -25.64
C ASN A 45 -112.77 -34.23 -24.64
N GLN A 46 -112.97 -35.47 -25.10
CA GLN A 46 -112.91 -36.66 -24.23
C GLN A 46 -111.46 -36.94 -23.79
N LEU A 47 -110.51 -36.85 -24.72
CA LEU A 47 -109.10 -37.04 -24.42
C LEU A 47 -108.57 -35.98 -23.44
N SER A 48 -108.95 -34.72 -23.62
CA SER A 48 -108.59 -33.65 -22.69
C SER A 48 -109.18 -33.86 -21.30
N LYS A 49 -110.44 -34.32 -21.20
CA LYS A 49 -111.06 -34.70 -19.92
C LYS A 49 -110.30 -35.84 -19.23
N ASN A 50 -109.97 -36.90 -19.97
CA ASN A 50 -109.24 -38.04 -19.40
C ASN A 50 -107.83 -37.64 -18.93
N LEU A 51 -107.14 -36.80 -19.70
CA LEU A 51 -105.85 -36.25 -19.31
C LEU A 51 -105.97 -35.39 -18.05
N ASN A 52 -107.01 -34.55 -17.95
CA ASN A 52 -107.25 -33.73 -16.75
C ASN A 52 -107.51 -34.61 -15.52
N ILE A 53 -108.28 -35.69 -15.64
CA ILE A 53 -108.52 -36.64 -14.54
C ILE A 53 -107.22 -37.29 -14.08
N ILE A 54 -106.37 -37.74 -15.02
CA ILE A 54 -105.07 -38.33 -14.68
C ILE A 54 -104.15 -37.31 -14.01
N LEU A 55 -104.18 -36.06 -14.49
CA LEU A 55 -103.37 -34.97 -13.95
C LEU A 55 -103.82 -34.63 -12.52
N GLU A 56 -105.13 -34.52 -12.27
CA GLU A 56 -105.70 -34.33 -10.94
C GLU A 56 -105.31 -35.48 -10.00
N ALA A 57 -105.45 -36.74 -10.42
CA ALA A 57 -105.05 -37.89 -9.61
C ALA A 57 -103.54 -37.92 -9.29
N CYS A 58 -102.69 -37.51 -10.25
CA CYS A 58 -101.25 -37.36 -10.01
C CYS A 58 -100.94 -36.21 -9.04
N GLN A 59 -101.65 -35.09 -9.14
CA GLN A 59 -101.52 -33.96 -8.22
C GLN A 59 -101.95 -34.33 -6.80
N GLU A 60 -103.06 -35.03 -6.64
CA GLU A 60 -103.52 -35.53 -5.33
C GLU A 60 -102.45 -36.44 -4.69
N ARG A 61 -101.87 -37.36 -5.46
CA ARG A 61 -100.81 -38.24 -4.99
C ARG A 61 -99.52 -37.50 -4.63
N LEU A 62 -99.17 -36.45 -5.36
CA LEU A 62 -98.04 -35.59 -5.01
C LEU A 62 -98.28 -34.87 -3.68
N VAL A 63 -99.47 -34.28 -3.50
CA VAL A 63 -99.84 -33.62 -2.24
C VAL A 63 -99.86 -34.59 -1.06
N GLU A 64 -100.30 -35.83 -1.26
CA GLU A 64 -100.21 -36.87 -0.23
C GLU A 64 -98.77 -37.21 0.14
N LEU A 65 -97.89 -37.37 -0.86
CA LEU A 65 -96.47 -37.63 -0.64
C LEU A 65 -95.77 -36.43 0.02
N GLU A 66 -96.09 -35.21 -0.38
CA GLU A 66 -95.59 -33.97 0.25
C GLU A 66 -95.99 -33.93 1.73
N LYS A 67 -97.26 -34.19 2.06
CA LYS A 67 -97.71 -34.28 3.46
C LYS A 67 -96.95 -35.36 4.23
N MET A 68 -96.70 -36.52 3.64
CA MET A 68 -95.91 -37.58 4.29
C MET A 68 -94.45 -37.13 4.52
N LEU A 69 -93.85 -36.40 3.57
CA LEU A 69 -92.48 -35.89 3.65
C LEU A 69 -92.33 -34.70 4.59
N GLU A 70 -93.36 -33.88 4.77
CA GLU A 70 -93.32 -32.70 5.64
C GLU A 70 -93.64 -33.02 7.11
N ASN A 71 -94.18 -34.20 7.42
CA ASN A 71 -94.56 -34.58 8.80
C ASN A 71 -93.34 -34.67 9.73
N PRO A 72 -93.11 -33.72 10.66
CA PRO A 72 -91.92 -33.70 11.51
C PRO A 72 -91.98 -34.71 12.67
N ASN A 73 -93.08 -35.45 12.81
CA ASN A 73 -93.33 -36.42 13.88
C ASN A 73 -93.15 -37.89 13.45
N ASP A 74 -92.62 -38.16 12.25
CA ASP A 74 -92.36 -39.54 11.80
C ASP A 74 -91.04 -40.07 12.39
N PRO A 75 -91.08 -41.03 13.34
CA PRO A 75 -89.89 -41.52 14.03
C PRO A 75 -88.94 -42.31 13.10
N ALA A 76 -89.40 -42.75 11.92
CA ALA A 76 -88.56 -43.46 10.96
C ALA A 76 -87.63 -42.52 10.16
N ARG A 77 -87.97 -41.23 10.06
CA ARG A 77 -87.21 -40.22 9.31
C ARG A 77 -86.37 -39.30 10.20
N VAL A 78 -86.80 -39.08 11.44
CA VAL A 78 -86.10 -38.22 12.40
C VAL A 78 -85.01 -39.01 13.12
N ARG A 79 -83.74 -38.61 12.93
CA ARG A 79 -82.62 -39.09 13.74
C ARG A 79 -82.61 -38.32 15.06
N PHE A 80 -83.00 -38.97 16.15
CA PHE A 80 -82.73 -38.43 17.49
C PHE A 80 -81.22 -38.40 17.70
N LEU A 81 -80.65 -37.21 17.88
CA LEU A 81 -79.27 -37.04 18.28
C LEU A 81 -79.18 -37.31 19.77
N ASP A 82 -78.26 -38.18 20.18
CA ASP A 82 -77.96 -38.36 21.59
C ASP A 82 -77.33 -37.09 22.16
N GLY A 83 -77.89 -36.60 23.26
CA GLY A 83 -77.49 -35.40 23.95
C GLY A 83 -78.58 -34.96 24.91
N VAL A 84 -78.20 -34.46 26.09
CA VAL A 84 -79.15 -33.77 26.96
C VAL A 84 -79.15 -32.32 26.52
N ASP A 85 -80.29 -31.82 26.05
CA ASP A 85 -80.47 -30.39 25.83
C ASP A 85 -80.24 -29.68 27.16
N GLU A 86 -79.14 -28.95 27.24
CA GLU A 86 -78.81 -28.22 28.45
C GLU A 86 -79.90 -27.20 28.70
N SER A 87 -80.42 -27.20 29.93
CA SER A 87 -81.36 -26.17 30.33
C SER A 87 -80.76 -24.78 30.04
N PRO A 88 -81.58 -23.79 29.65
CA PRO A 88 -81.08 -22.44 29.34
C PRO A 88 -80.26 -21.84 30.50
N ALA A 89 -80.60 -22.19 31.75
CA ALA A 89 -79.84 -21.81 32.93
C ALA A 89 -78.42 -22.43 33.01
N SER A 90 -78.25 -23.69 32.58
CA SER A 90 -76.93 -24.34 32.49
C SER A 90 -76.04 -23.66 31.44
N ILE A 91 -76.61 -23.34 30.28
CA ILE A 91 -75.91 -22.64 29.20
C ILE A 91 -75.48 -21.25 29.66
N MET A 92 -76.38 -20.49 30.29
CA MET A 92 -76.06 -19.18 30.87
C MET A 92 -74.93 -19.26 31.89
N LYS A 93 -74.95 -20.25 32.78
CA LYS A 93 -73.87 -20.43 33.76
C LYS A 93 -72.53 -20.75 33.11
N LYS A 94 -72.52 -21.55 32.04
CA LYS A 94 -71.30 -21.81 31.26
C LYS A 94 -70.83 -20.57 30.50
N LEU A 95 -71.75 -19.80 29.94
CA LEU A 95 -71.46 -18.54 29.27
C LEU A 95 -70.75 -17.57 30.23
N GLU A 96 -71.32 -17.37 31.42
CA GLU A 96 -70.74 -16.52 32.46
C GLU A 96 -69.33 -16.99 32.87
N GLN A 97 -69.13 -18.30 33.04
CA GLN A 97 -67.80 -18.86 33.33
C GLN A 97 -66.79 -18.62 32.22
N LEU A 98 -67.22 -18.71 30.96
CA LEU A 98 -66.37 -18.45 29.81
C LEU A 98 -66.05 -16.96 29.67
N GLU A 99 -67.02 -16.08 29.90
CA GLU A 99 -66.84 -14.63 29.92
C GLU A 99 -65.85 -14.21 31.01
N GLN A 100 -65.97 -14.77 32.22
CA GLN A 100 -65.00 -14.52 33.31
C GLN A 100 -63.59 -14.98 32.93
N ARG A 101 -63.46 -16.18 32.34
CA ARG A 101 -62.15 -16.68 31.88
C ARG A 101 -61.57 -15.82 30.77
N LEU A 102 -62.40 -15.34 29.85
CA LEU A 102 -62.00 -14.49 28.75
C LEU A 102 -61.53 -13.14 29.29
N SER A 103 -62.27 -12.52 30.19
CA SER A 103 -61.88 -11.26 30.85
C SER A 103 -60.53 -11.36 31.56
N ILE A 104 -60.28 -12.45 32.32
CA ILE A 104 -58.98 -12.68 32.97
C ILE A 104 -57.86 -12.83 31.93
N LYS A 105 -58.13 -13.48 30.79
CA LYS A 105 -57.13 -13.67 29.74
C LYS A 105 -56.82 -12.38 28.99
N GLU A 106 -57.81 -11.53 28.78
CA GLU A 106 -57.62 -10.21 28.19
C GLU A 106 -56.78 -9.31 29.11
N GLU A 107 -57.07 -9.28 30.41
CA GLU A 107 -56.26 -8.55 31.39
C GLU A 107 -54.80 -9.04 31.39
N GLN A 108 -54.59 -10.37 31.43
CA GLN A 108 -53.25 -10.97 31.34
C GLN A 108 -52.52 -10.63 30.03
N SER A 109 -53.26 -10.45 28.92
CA SER A 109 -52.66 -10.05 27.64
C SER A 109 -52.18 -8.60 27.71
N LEU A 110 -53.04 -7.70 28.21
CA LEU A 110 -52.73 -6.28 28.34
C LEU A 110 -51.54 -6.03 29.27
N GLU A 111 -51.44 -6.76 30.38
CA GLU A 111 -50.29 -6.70 31.28
C GLU A 111 -48.98 -7.09 30.56
N LYS A 112 -49.02 -8.17 29.77
CA LYS A 112 -47.85 -8.62 29.01
C LYS A 112 -47.46 -7.63 27.93
N ASP A 113 -48.43 -7.03 27.25
CA ASP A 113 -48.17 -6.01 26.23
C ASP A 113 -47.49 -4.78 26.84
N LEU A 114 -47.94 -4.34 28.02
CA LEU A 114 -47.29 -3.25 28.77
C LEU A 114 -45.84 -3.60 29.15
N ILE A 115 -45.61 -4.83 29.64
CA ILE A 115 -44.26 -5.30 29.97
C ILE A 115 -43.38 -5.35 28.72
N LEU A 116 -43.90 -5.85 27.60
CA LEU A 116 -43.17 -5.92 26.33
C LEU A 116 -42.79 -4.53 25.84
N GLU A 117 -43.69 -3.55 25.92
CA GLU A 117 -43.40 -2.17 25.55
C GLU A 117 -42.27 -1.60 26.43
N GLN A 118 -42.32 -1.85 27.74
CA GLN A 118 -41.28 -1.40 28.65
C GLN A 118 -39.93 -2.07 28.38
N VAL A 119 -39.92 -3.39 28.11
CA VAL A 119 -38.70 -4.12 27.73
C VAL A 119 -38.15 -3.61 26.41
N HIS A 120 -39.02 -3.32 25.43
CA HIS A 120 -38.61 -2.77 24.14
C HIS A 120 -37.92 -1.41 24.31
N ARG A 121 -38.50 -0.50 25.08
CA ARG A 121 -37.89 0.79 25.42
C ARG A 121 -36.54 0.64 26.13
N LEU A 122 -36.39 -0.37 26.99
CA LEU A 122 -35.10 -0.66 27.63
C LEU A 122 -34.07 -1.18 26.63
N ILE A 123 -34.48 -2.06 25.72
CA ILE A 123 -33.61 -2.59 24.65
C ILE A 123 -33.14 -1.45 23.74
N GLU A 124 -34.03 -0.55 23.30
CA GLU A 124 -33.67 0.60 22.48
C GLU A 124 -32.66 1.52 23.18
N ARG A 125 -32.86 1.79 24.48
CA ARG A 125 -31.90 2.58 25.29
C ARG A 125 -30.55 1.88 25.44
N LEU A 126 -30.53 0.55 25.55
CA LEU A 126 -29.29 -0.21 25.63
C LEU A 126 -28.58 -0.26 24.27
N SER A 127 -29.33 -0.43 23.17
CA SER A 127 -28.79 -0.41 21.81
C SER A 127 -28.15 0.94 21.50
N THR A 128 -28.86 2.04 21.76
CA THR A 128 -28.32 3.39 21.53
C THR A 128 -27.05 3.66 22.35
N LYS A 129 -26.99 3.19 23.60
CA LYS A 129 -25.76 3.26 24.42
C LYS A 129 -24.63 2.37 23.87
N ALA A 130 -24.96 1.16 23.43
CA ALA A 130 -23.98 0.25 22.85
C ALA A 130 -23.40 0.81 21.54
N ASP A 131 -24.24 1.41 20.70
CA ASP A 131 -23.82 2.03 19.44
C ASP A 131 -22.95 3.27 19.69
N ALA A 132 -23.33 4.15 20.63
CA ALA A 132 -22.46 5.25 21.06
C ALA A 132 -21.10 4.77 21.58
N GLY A 133 -21.08 3.67 22.37
CA GLY A 133 -19.85 3.07 22.85
C GLY A 133 -18.96 2.48 21.74
N LYS A 134 -19.55 1.96 20.65
CA LYS A 134 -18.80 1.48 19.48
C LYS A 134 -18.06 2.63 18.78
N ASP A 135 -18.71 3.78 18.65
CA ASP A 135 -18.09 4.96 18.04
C ASP A 135 -16.94 5.51 18.89
N ASP A 136 -17.12 5.57 20.21
CA ASP A 136 -16.07 6.00 21.15
C ASP A 136 -14.85 5.05 21.12
N THR A 137 -15.10 3.74 21.14
CA THR A 137 -14.03 2.73 21.07
C THR A 137 -13.30 2.77 19.73
N LEU A 138 -14.00 2.97 18.61
CA LEU A 138 -13.40 3.19 17.30
C LEU A 138 -12.55 4.46 17.26
N ALA A 139 -13.06 5.57 17.80
CA ALA A 139 -12.33 6.84 17.86
C ALA A 139 -11.05 6.71 18.70
N LEU A 140 -11.12 5.99 19.82
CA LEU A 140 -9.95 5.70 20.65
C LEU A 140 -8.94 4.83 19.90
N ALA A 141 -9.38 3.77 19.21
CA ALA A 141 -8.51 2.91 18.41
C ALA A 141 -7.77 3.69 17.31
N LYS A 142 -8.46 4.62 16.63
CA LYS A 142 -7.83 5.52 15.65
C LYS A 142 -6.74 6.39 16.28
N LYS A 143 -7.04 7.03 17.42
CA LYS A 143 -6.06 7.85 18.17
C LYS A 143 -4.84 7.04 18.58
N VAL A 144 -5.02 5.80 19.03
CA VAL A 144 -3.91 4.90 19.40
C VAL A 144 -3.05 4.58 18.18
N ASN A 145 -3.65 4.26 17.04
CA ASN A 145 -2.91 3.99 15.80
C ASN A 145 -2.11 5.22 15.33
N ASP A 146 -2.69 6.41 15.42
CA ASP A 146 -1.99 7.66 15.08
C ASP A 146 -0.78 7.90 16.00
N LEU A 147 -0.94 7.66 17.30
CA LEU A 147 0.16 7.77 18.26
C LEU A 147 1.25 6.73 17.99
N GLN A 148 0.89 5.49 17.67
CA GLN A 148 1.86 4.46 17.29
C GLN A 148 2.64 4.87 16.04
N SER A 149 1.99 5.45 15.04
CA SER A 149 2.65 5.95 13.83
C SER A 149 3.65 7.07 14.17
N LYS A 150 3.22 8.06 14.98
CA LYS A 150 4.09 9.15 15.45
C LYS A 150 5.28 8.64 16.24
N ILE A 151 5.10 7.65 17.12
CA ILE A 151 6.19 7.03 17.89
C ILE A 151 7.19 6.37 16.94
N LYS A 152 6.73 5.63 15.92
CA LYS A 152 7.62 5.02 14.92
C LYS A 152 8.40 6.07 14.14
N ASP A 153 7.78 7.17 13.76
CA ASP A 153 8.45 8.28 13.06
C ASP A 153 9.51 8.96 13.92
N ILE A 154 9.19 9.27 15.18
CA ILE A 154 10.13 9.86 16.12
C ILE A 154 11.29 8.89 16.39
N THR A 155 11.01 7.60 16.56
CA THR A 155 12.05 6.58 16.77
C THR A 155 13.00 6.49 15.57
N ARG A 156 12.48 6.57 14.34
CA ARG A 156 13.32 6.63 13.13
C ARG A 156 14.21 7.86 13.12
N LYS A 157 13.66 9.04 13.41
CA LYS A 157 14.43 10.29 13.51
C LYS A 157 15.49 10.21 14.61
N MET A 158 15.14 9.66 15.78
CA MET A 158 16.06 9.45 16.88
C MET A 158 17.21 8.54 16.47
N MET A 159 16.94 7.41 15.81
CA MET A 159 17.98 6.52 15.30
C MET A 159 18.90 7.20 14.29
N ALA A 160 18.37 8.03 13.39
CA ALA A 160 19.18 8.81 12.46
C ALA A 160 20.11 9.77 13.22
N THR A 161 19.57 10.55 14.16
CA THR A 161 20.38 11.47 14.98
C THR A 161 21.40 10.75 15.85
N LEU A 162 21.08 9.56 16.36
CA LEU A 162 22.01 8.72 17.11
C LEU A 162 23.15 8.26 16.20
N SER A 163 22.85 7.85 14.95
CA SER A 163 23.88 7.45 13.99
C SER A 163 24.81 8.62 13.62
N GLU A 164 24.27 9.81 13.38
CA GLU A 164 25.08 11.02 13.14
C GLU A 164 25.98 11.32 14.34
N LEU A 165 25.42 11.29 15.56
CA LEU A 165 26.18 11.48 16.79
C LEU A 165 27.30 10.46 16.93
N THR A 166 27.06 9.18 16.61
CA THR A 166 28.11 8.15 16.70
C THR A 166 29.25 8.40 15.71
N ILE A 167 28.95 8.88 14.50
CA ILE A 167 29.98 9.26 13.52
C ILE A 167 30.81 10.42 14.06
N HIS A 168 30.16 11.48 14.53
CA HIS A 168 30.84 12.64 15.11
C HIS A 168 31.69 12.28 16.35
N GLN A 169 31.20 11.39 17.20
CA GLN A 169 31.98 10.87 18.32
C GLN A 169 33.21 10.10 17.85
N SER A 170 33.08 9.27 16.81
CA SER A 170 34.22 8.54 16.24
C SER A 170 35.26 9.47 15.63
N ASP A 171 34.83 10.54 14.95
CA ASP A 171 35.73 11.52 14.35
C ASP A 171 36.41 12.38 15.41
N ALA A 172 35.68 12.79 16.46
CA ALA A 172 36.27 13.48 17.60
C ALA A 172 37.36 12.64 18.28
N LEU A 173 37.14 11.33 18.43
CA LEU A 173 38.14 10.42 18.99
C LEU A 173 39.37 10.29 18.08
N LYS A 174 39.20 10.16 16.76
CA LYS A 174 40.32 10.11 15.80
C LYS A 174 41.14 11.40 15.83
N LEU A 175 40.47 12.55 15.74
CA LEU A 175 41.14 13.86 15.80
C LEU A 175 41.86 14.07 17.14
N GLN A 176 41.29 13.59 18.24
CA GLN A 176 41.95 13.64 19.55
C GLN A 176 43.21 12.77 19.58
N GLN A 177 43.19 11.58 18.96
CA GLN A 177 44.37 10.72 18.84
C GLN A 177 45.46 11.37 17.98
N GLU A 178 45.10 11.89 16.82
CA GLU A 178 46.04 12.60 15.93
C GLU A 178 46.67 13.81 16.62
N LYS A 179 45.85 14.61 17.32
CA LYS A 179 46.34 15.72 18.13
C LYS A 179 47.36 15.24 19.17
N ASN A 180 47.04 14.20 19.93
CA ASN A 180 47.93 13.69 20.96
C ASN A 180 49.26 13.19 20.36
N VAL A 181 49.23 12.53 19.19
CA VAL A 181 50.45 12.11 18.48
C VAL A 181 51.28 13.32 18.08
N LYS A 182 50.66 14.33 17.47
CA LYS A 182 51.32 15.57 17.06
C LYS A 182 51.87 16.38 18.22
N ASP A 183 51.15 16.42 19.35
CA ASP A 183 51.61 17.07 20.58
C ASP A 183 52.87 16.38 21.13
N VAL A 184 52.94 15.05 21.09
CA VAL A 184 54.14 14.29 21.49
C VAL A 184 55.30 14.53 20.51
N GLU A 185 55.05 14.52 19.20
CA GLU A 185 56.07 14.85 18.18
C GLU A 185 56.63 16.26 18.41
N LEU A 186 55.76 17.26 18.65
CA LEU A 186 56.17 18.62 18.95
C LEU A 186 57.00 18.71 20.24
N GLN A 187 56.61 18.01 21.30
CA GLN A 187 57.40 17.97 22.53
C GLN A 187 58.80 17.41 22.29
N GLN A 188 58.94 16.37 21.46
CA GLN A 188 60.24 15.84 21.08
C GLN A 188 61.07 16.86 20.28
N PHE A 189 60.44 17.57 19.35
CA PHE A 189 61.10 18.63 18.58
C PHE A 189 61.61 19.76 19.47
N TYR A 190 60.78 20.22 20.42
CA TYR A 190 61.20 21.22 21.40
C TYR A 190 62.36 20.73 22.26
N ALA A 191 62.32 19.49 22.75
CA ALA A 191 63.40 18.92 23.55
C ALA A 191 64.73 18.81 22.79
N ARG A 192 64.70 18.43 21.50
CA ARG A 192 65.90 18.42 20.63
C ARG A 192 66.43 19.84 20.38
N MET A 193 65.54 20.79 20.11
CA MET A 193 65.93 22.19 19.94
C MET A 193 66.57 22.78 21.21
N GLU A 194 66.05 22.45 22.40
CA GLU A 194 66.66 22.86 23.67
C GLU A 194 68.08 22.29 23.84
N GLN A 195 68.36 21.14 23.24
CA GLN A 195 69.70 20.52 23.21
C GLN A 195 70.60 21.10 22.10
N GLY A 196 70.08 22.01 21.26
CA GLY A 196 70.80 22.60 20.13
C GLY A 196 70.86 21.69 18.89
N GLU A 197 70.11 20.58 18.91
CA GLU A 197 69.98 19.66 17.78
C GLU A 197 68.81 20.10 16.86
N PRO A 198 68.85 19.72 15.57
CA PRO A 198 67.76 20.02 14.65
C PRO A 198 66.45 19.33 15.10
N PRO A 199 65.28 19.99 14.91
CA PRO A 199 63.99 19.47 15.38
C PRO A 199 63.64 18.09 14.82
N SER A 200 63.92 17.84 13.55
CA SER A 200 63.68 16.56 12.87
C SER A 200 64.84 16.25 11.91
N GLU A 201 65.05 14.96 11.64
CA GLU A 201 66.06 14.49 10.70
C GLU A 201 65.73 14.94 9.26
N GLU A 202 64.46 15.02 8.88
CA GLU A 202 64.04 15.55 7.57
C GLU A 202 64.44 17.03 7.41
N LEU A 203 64.23 17.82 8.47
CA LEU A 203 64.62 19.23 8.52
C LEU A 203 66.14 19.39 8.50
N GLU A 204 66.88 18.49 9.16
CA GLU A 204 68.33 18.46 9.09
C GLU A 204 68.82 18.19 7.67
N GLN A 205 68.25 17.19 6.99
CA GLN A 205 68.61 16.87 5.60
C GLN A 205 68.27 18.01 4.64
N GLU A 206 67.15 18.71 4.85
CA GLU A 206 66.82 19.92 4.09
C GLU A 206 67.85 21.02 4.33
N TRP A 207 68.22 21.26 5.58
CA TRP A 207 69.23 22.23 5.94
C TRP A 207 70.60 21.90 5.34
N GLN A 208 71.05 20.65 5.43
CA GLN A 208 72.28 20.17 4.81
C GLN A 208 72.25 20.38 3.29
N ARG A 209 71.15 20.02 2.62
CA ARG A 209 70.96 20.28 1.18
C ARG A 209 71.10 21.77 0.85
N THR A 210 70.48 22.65 1.63
CA THR A 210 70.62 24.10 1.41
C THR A 210 72.05 24.60 1.62
N ASN A 211 72.73 24.12 2.65
CA ASN A 211 74.13 24.45 2.92
C ASN A 211 75.08 24.01 1.80
N GLU A 212 74.89 22.79 1.27
CA GLU A 212 75.68 22.30 0.15
C GLU A 212 75.49 23.17 -1.10
N ILE A 213 74.25 23.56 -1.39
CA ILE A 213 73.93 24.46 -2.50
C ILE A 213 74.59 25.83 -2.28
N GLU A 214 74.50 26.38 -1.07
CA GLU A 214 75.16 27.64 -0.75
C GLU A 214 76.68 27.56 -0.85
N TYR A 215 77.29 26.49 -0.34
CA TYR A 215 78.72 26.27 -0.43
C TYR A 215 79.18 26.16 -1.88
N ARG A 216 78.45 25.41 -2.70
CA ARG A 216 78.70 25.30 -4.14
C ARG A 216 78.62 26.67 -4.82
N ARG A 217 77.55 27.44 -4.56
CA ARG A 217 77.38 28.80 -5.10
C ARG A 217 78.50 29.74 -4.67
N LYS A 218 78.97 29.65 -3.42
CA LYS A 218 80.13 30.43 -2.92
C LYS A 218 81.42 30.03 -3.61
N MET A 219 81.65 28.73 -3.82
CA MET A 219 82.83 28.23 -4.52
C MET A 219 82.84 28.66 -5.99
N GLU A 220 81.72 28.51 -6.69
CA GLU A 220 81.56 28.97 -8.08
C GLU A 220 81.82 30.48 -8.19
N ARG A 221 81.34 31.27 -7.22
CA ARG A 221 81.63 32.71 -7.17
C ARG A 221 83.12 33.00 -6.99
N ARG A 222 83.80 32.31 -6.06
CA ARG A 222 85.25 32.48 -5.85
C ARG A 222 86.06 32.09 -7.09
N ILE A 223 85.73 30.96 -7.71
CA ILE A 223 86.40 30.51 -8.95
C ILE A 223 86.21 31.55 -10.06
N ARG A 224 85.00 32.08 -10.19
CA ARG A 224 84.70 33.13 -11.17
C ARG A 224 85.49 34.42 -10.88
N GLU A 225 85.53 34.86 -9.63
CA GLU A 225 86.34 36.02 -9.20
C GLU A 225 87.84 35.79 -9.45
N ASP A 226 88.35 34.58 -9.21
CA ASP A 226 89.75 34.21 -9.49
C ASP A 226 90.05 34.22 -10.99
N GLN A 227 89.15 33.65 -11.81
CA GLN A 227 89.25 33.68 -13.26
C GLN A 227 89.19 35.12 -13.79
N GLU A 228 88.28 35.95 -13.28
CA GLU A 228 88.18 37.36 -13.64
C GLU A 228 89.49 38.09 -13.29
N ARG A 229 90.02 37.93 -12.06
CA ARG A 229 91.34 38.49 -11.66
C ARG A 229 92.50 37.99 -12.50
N GLU A 230 92.53 36.70 -12.85
CA GLU A 230 93.58 36.12 -13.70
C GLU A 230 93.47 36.66 -15.14
N THR A 231 92.25 36.80 -15.67
CA THR A 231 92.04 37.44 -16.98
C THR A 231 92.45 38.90 -16.98
N GLU A 232 92.14 39.66 -15.92
CA GLU A 232 92.61 41.03 -15.74
C GLU A 232 94.15 41.09 -15.68
N HIS A 233 94.79 40.16 -14.97
CA HIS A 233 96.25 40.10 -14.89
C HIS A 233 96.90 39.80 -16.26
N HIS A 234 96.24 39.01 -17.12
CA HIS A 234 96.74 38.65 -18.45
C HIS A 234 96.36 39.65 -19.55
N LEU A 235 95.56 40.68 -19.25
CA LEU A 235 95.12 41.71 -20.16
C LEU A 235 96.14 42.86 -20.20
N LEU A 236 96.79 43.07 -21.35
CA LEU A 236 97.71 44.21 -21.54
C LEU A 236 96.95 45.53 -21.78
N PRO A 237 97.55 46.69 -21.46
CA PRO A 237 97.06 48.00 -21.91
C PRO A 237 96.94 48.02 -23.45
N GLY A 238 95.72 47.98 -23.97
CA GLY A 238 95.41 47.78 -25.40
C GLY A 238 94.43 46.64 -25.69
N GLY A 239 94.03 45.86 -24.68
CA GLY A 239 92.96 44.86 -24.80
C GLY A 239 93.38 43.53 -25.42
N VAL A 240 94.68 43.29 -25.63
CA VAL A 240 95.21 42.02 -26.15
C VAL A 240 95.55 41.08 -24.99
N MET A 241 94.99 39.87 -25.02
CA MET A 241 95.26 38.82 -24.02
C MET A 241 96.63 38.17 -24.25
N THR A 242 97.38 37.92 -23.19
CA THR A 242 98.70 37.26 -23.24
C THR A 242 98.74 35.96 -22.45
N HIS A 243 99.53 34.99 -22.92
CA HIS A 243 99.77 33.70 -22.23
C HIS A 243 101.13 33.64 -21.52
N ALA A 244 101.87 34.75 -21.49
CA ALA A 244 103.16 34.81 -20.80
C ALA A 244 102.92 34.94 -19.28
N GLN A 245 103.54 34.08 -18.47
CA GLN A 245 103.46 34.20 -17.03
C GLN A 245 104.01 35.56 -16.57
N PRO A 246 103.23 36.34 -15.81
CA PRO A 246 103.70 37.63 -15.32
C PRO A 246 104.90 37.46 -14.41
N ARG A 247 105.88 38.35 -14.53
CA ARG A 247 107.01 38.35 -13.59
C ARG A 247 106.47 38.66 -12.19
N PRO A 248 106.87 37.92 -11.14
CA PRO A 248 106.57 38.32 -9.78
C PRO A 248 106.96 39.79 -9.60
N GLN A 249 106.04 40.62 -9.12
CA GLN A 249 106.30 42.01 -8.75
C GLN A 249 107.12 42.05 -7.46
N ALA A 250 108.29 41.43 -7.48
CA ALA A 250 109.32 41.63 -6.47
C ALA A 250 110.26 42.69 -7.03
N TYR A 251 110.55 43.70 -6.20
CA TYR A 251 111.59 44.74 -6.36
C TYR A 251 111.15 46.17 -6.74
N ALA A 252 109.86 46.49 -6.76
CA ALA A 252 109.40 47.88 -6.55
C ALA A 252 108.84 48.00 -5.11
N PRO A 253 109.45 48.79 -4.22
CA PRO A 253 108.83 49.11 -2.92
C PRO A 253 107.46 49.76 -3.17
N SER A 254 106.46 49.35 -2.40
CA SER A 254 105.03 49.71 -2.61
C SER A 254 104.66 51.14 -2.18
N ASP A 255 105.64 52.02 -1.92
CA ASP A 255 105.39 53.41 -1.52
C ASP A 255 105.48 54.34 -2.74
N ASP A 256 104.35 54.97 -3.07
CA ASP A 256 104.15 55.83 -4.27
C ASP A 256 104.81 57.22 -4.19
N ALA A 257 105.78 57.44 -3.29
CA ALA A 257 106.32 58.77 -2.98
C ALA A 257 107.72 59.09 -3.58
N GLU A 258 108.45 58.11 -4.13
CA GLU A 258 109.75 58.36 -4.77
C GLU A 258 109.85 57.66 -6.14
N ILE A 259 110.50 58.34 -7.10
CA ILE A 259 110.69 57.87 -8.48
C ILE A 259 111.26 56.45 -8.47
N GLN A 260 110.52 55.51 -9.08
CA GLN A 260 110.80 54.07 -9.08
C GLN A 260 112.04 53.70 -9.91
N ILE A 261 113.23 53.93 -9.36
CA ILE A 261 114.48 53.46 -9.97
C ILE A 261 114.78 52.06 -9.42
N SER A 262 114.71 51.06 -10.30
CA SER A 262 115.11 49.69 -9.97
C SER A 262 116.56 49.69 -9.46
N LYS A 263 116.79 49.24 -8.23
CA LYS A 263 118.15 49.12 -7.68
C LYS A 263 118.89 48.03 -8.48
N PRO A 264 120.06 48.33 -9.08
CA PRO A 264 120.84 47.29 -9.75
C PRO A 264 121.20 46.23 -8.71
N TYR A 265 120.96 44.97 -9.04
CA TYR A 265 121.35 43.89 -8.15
C TYR A 265 122.85 44.00 -7.91
N GLY A 266 123.26 44.02 -6.64
CA GLY A 266 124.66 43.85 -6.26
C GLY A 266 125.20 42.51 -6.74
N SER A 267 126.40 42.13 -6.33
CA SER A 267 127.08 40.88 -6.73
C SER A 267 126.30 39.56 -6.50
N ARG A 268 125.11 39.60 -5.90
CA ARG A 268 124.20 38.48 -5.66
C ARG A 268 122.78 38.79 -6.16
N ALA A 269 122.59 38.79 -7.47
CA ALA A 269 121.26 38.93 -8.06
C ALA A 269 120.37 37.71 -7.75
N PRO A 270 119.08 37.90 -7.42
CA PRO A 270 118.10 36.83 -7.30
C PRO A 270 117.98 36.12 -8.65
N PHE A 271 118.39 34.85 -8.68
CA PHE A 271 118.24 33.98 -9.84
C PHE A 271 116.89 33.27 -9.73
N LYS A 272 116.10 33.24 -10.82
CA LYS A 272 114.95 32.33 -10.91
C LYS A 272 115.51 30.91 -10.99
N PRO A 273 115.32 30.04 -9.98
CA PRO A 273 115.80 28.68 -10.05
C PRO A 273 115.25 28.03 -11.31
N SER A 274 116.13 27.48 -12.14
CA SER A 274 115.71 26.64 -13.26
C SER A 274 114.87 25.50 -12.70
N GLU A 275 113.76 25.18 -13.34
CA GLU A 275 112.98 23.99 -12.98
C GLU A 275 113.94 22.79 -12.90
N PRO A 276 113.90 22.01 -11.81
CA PRO A 276 114.83 20.91 -11.63
C PRO A 276 114.68 19.94 -12.81
N GLY A 277 115.75 19.82 -13.61
CA GLY A 277 115.77 18.91 -14.74
C GLY A 277 115.55 17.47 -14.27
N ALA A 278 114.91 16.64 -15.09
CA ALA A 278 114.56 15.26 -14.75
C ALA A 278 115.74 14.40 -14.23
N ASN A 279 116.97 14.76 -14.58
CA ASN A 279 118.22 14.09 -14.16
C ASN A 279 118.69 14.38 -12.72
N MET A 280 118.08 15.32 -11.99
CA MET A 280 118.40 15.62 -10.58
C MET A 280 118.15 14.44 -9.62
N ARG A 281 117.41 13.40 -10.04
CA ARG A 281 117.11 12.21 -9.23
C ARG A 281 118.35 11.34 -8.94
N HIS A 282 119.44 11.48 -9.71
CA HIS A 282 120.66 10.67 -9.58
C HIS A 282 121.80 11.34 -8.80
N ILE A 283 121.65 12.60 -8.38
CA ILE A 283 122.68 13.34 -7.62
C ILE A 283 122.47 13.10 -6.13
N ARG A 284 123.35 12.32 -5.49
CA ARG A 284 123.34 12.13 -4.02
C ARG A 284 124.07 13.28 -3.34
N LYS A 285 123.42 13.93 -2.37
CA LYS A 285 124.05 15.00 -1.57
C LYS A 285 125.15 14.40 -0.67
N PRO A 286 126.35 14.98 -0.61
CA PRO A 286 127.40 14.52 0.29
C PRO A 286 127.03 14.82 1.76
N ASN A 287 127.32 13.89 2.66
CA ASN A 287 127.10 14.08 4.10
C ASN A 287 128.11 15.11 4.65
N PRO A 288 127.65 16.19 5.33
CA PRO A 288 128.55 17.16 5.93
C PRO A 288 129.30 16.53 7.12
N LYS A 289 130.64 16.70 7.16
CA LYS A 289 131.44 16.29 8.32
C LYS A 289 131.21 17.27 9.49
N PRO A 290 131.12 16.79 10.74
CA PRO A 290 131.00 17.67 11.89
C PRO A 290 132.23 18.57 12.01
N ILE A 291 131.99 19.86 12.26
CA ILE A 291 133.03 20.86 12.51
C ILE A 291 133.39 20.73 13.99
N GLU A 292 134.63 20.37 14.30
CA GLU A 292 135.15 20.43 15.67
C GLU A 292 135.38 21.91 16.03
N ILE A 293 134.74 22.37 17.10
CA ILE A 293 134.98 23.67 17.76
C ILE A 293 135.59 23.38 19.11
#